data_AF-A0A840N0T6-F1
#
_entry.id   AF-A0A840N0T6-F1
#
_cell.length_a   1.000
_cell.length_b   1.000
_cell.length_c   1.000
_cell.angle_alpha   90.00
_cell.angle_beta   90.00
_cell.angle_gamma   90.00
#
_symmetry.space_group_name_H-M   'P 1'
#
loop_
_entity.id
_entity.type
_entity.pdbx_description
1 polymer ?
#
loop_
_entity_poly.entity_id
_entity_poly.type
_entity_poly.pdbx_seq_one_letter_code
_entity_poly.pdbx_strand_id
1 'polypeptide(L)'
;MDIHGGQRQRLDVKGSDISGSTFDDVNMSGCTAHDVNLSGLRIDYANLAGLHINNANMAGACLTDCRIEGMTINGIKVEDMLAAYEKQK
;
A
#
# COMPACT_ATOMS: atom_id res chain seq x y z
N MET A 1 -15.85 -7.54 -32.39
CA MET A 1 -14.68 -8.19 -31.79
C MET A 1 -14.42 -7.51 -30.46
N ASP A 2 -15.16 -7.93 -29.44
CA ASP A 2 -14.96 -7.45 -28.07
C ASP A 2 -13.76 -8.20 -27.49
N ILE A 3 -12.59 -7.57 -27.64
CA ILE A 3 -11.33 -8.11 -27.16
C ILE A 3 -10.86 -7.27 -25.98
N HIS A 4 -10.85 -7.94 -24.81
CA HIS A 4 -10.10 -7.68 -23.58
C HIS A 4 -10.95 -7.22 -22.39
N GLY A 5 -11.53 -8.22 -21.73
CA GLY A 5 -12.03 -8.09 -20.38
C GLY A 5 -10.95 -7.61 -19.39
N GLY A 6 -11.31 -6.59 -18.61
CA GLY A 6 -10.94 -6.52 -17.21
C GLY A 6 -9.47 -6.26 -16.87
N GLN A 7 -8.79 -5.33 -17.53
CA GLN A 7 -7.60 -4.69 -16.95
C GLN A 7 -8.07 -3.73 -15.82
N ARG A 8 -8.45 -4.30 -14.66
CA ARG A 8 -8.47 -3.51 -13.41
C ARG A 8 -7.03 -3.07 -13.20
N GLN A 9 -6.79 -1.76 -13.22
CA GLN A 9 -5.46 -1.14 -13.10
C GLN A 9 -4.82 -1.57 -11.78
N ARG A 10 -4.17 -2.73 -11.78
CA ARG A 10 -3.43 -3.25 -10.65
C ARG A 10 -2.01 -2.76 -10.86
N LEU A 11 -1.62 -1.79 -10.04
CA LEU A 11 -0.24 -1.32 -10.02
C LEU A 11 0.60 -2.46 -9.42
N ASP A 12 1.32 -3.17 -10.29
CA ASP A 12 2.32 -4.18 -9.91
C ASP A 12 3.69 -3.51 -9.94
N VAL A 13 4.14 -3.08 -8.75
CA VAL A 13 5.45 -2.44 -8.60
C VAL A 13 6.42 -3.47 -8.07
N LYS A 14 7.36 -3.90 -8.91
CA LYS A 14 8.45 -4.79 -8.52
C LYS A 14 9.80 -4.11 -8.69
N GLY A 15 10.63 -4.12 -7.65
CA GLY A 15 12.00 -3.62 -7.74
C GLY A 15 12.13 -2.12 -8.02
N SER A 16 11.08 -1.34 -7.80
CA SER A 16 11.11 0.11 -8.06
C SER A 16 11.43 0.91 -6.80
N ASP A 17 12.14 2.01 -7.00
CA ASP A 17 12.35 3.02 -5.97
C ASP A 17 11.36 4.16 -6.16
N ILE A 18 10.43 4.31 -5.21
CA ILE A 18 9.50 5.43 -5.13
C ILE A 18 9.63 6.15 -3.78
N SER A 19 10.82 6.06 -3.18
CA SER A 19 11.14 6.75 -1.93
C SER A 19 10.95 8.26 -2.04
N GLY A 20 10.48 8.87 -0.95
CA GLY A 20 10.18 10.31 -0.87
C GLY A 20 9.02 10.80 -1.75
N SER A 21 8.36 9.92 -2.51
CA SER A 21 7.22 10.31 -3.34
C SER A 21 6.02 10.71 -2.48
N THR A 22 5.20 11.62 -2.99
CA THR A 22 3.93 12.01 -2.37
C THR A 22 2.79 11.59 -3.28
N PHE A 23 1.84 10.83 -2.75
CA PHE A 23 0.60 10.48 -3.42
C PHE A 23 -0.57 11.09 -2.66
N ASP A 24 -1.44 11.79 -3.38
CA ASP A 24 -2.62 12.44 -2.83
C ASP A 24 -3.84 11.99 -3.65
N ASP A 25 -4.90 11.58 -2.96
CA ASP A 25 -6.18 11.12 -3.53
C ASP A 25 -6.02 10.02 -4.62
N VAL A 26 -5.19 9.00 -4.34
CA VAL A 26 -4.94 7.89 -5.25
C VAL A 26 -5.67 6.61 -4.86
N ASN A 27 -6.04 5.79 -5.86
CA ASN A 27 -6.58 4.46 -5.65
C ASN A 27 -5.53 3.38 -5.92
N MET A 28 -5.05 2.73 -4.87
CA MET A 28 -4.14 1.57 -4.91
C MET A 28 -4.81 0.30 -4.36
N SER A 29 -6.15 0.24 -4.37
CA SER A 29 -6.87 -0.92 -3.85
C SER A 29 -6.55 -2.20 -4.63
N GLY A 30 -6.28 -3.28 -3.90
CA GLY A 30 -5.91 -4.59 -4.45
C GLY A 30 -4.55 -4.64 -5.16
N CYS A 31 -3.75 -3.56 -5.12
CA CYS A 31 -2.43 -3.54 -5.74
C CYS A 31 -1.44 -4.43 -4.99
N THR A 32 -0.33 -4.76 -5.65
CA THR A 32 0.75 -5.55 -5.05
C THR A 32 2.07 -4.83 -5.25
N ALA A 33 2.83 -4.68 -4.17
CA ALA A 33 4.16 -4.12 -4.18
C ALA A 33 5.14 -5.15 -3.61
N HIS A 34 6.15 -5.52 -4.40
CA HIS A 34 7.14 -6.53 -4.01
C HIS A 34 8.56 -6.04 -4.26
N ASP A 35 9.45 -6.20 -3.29
CA ASP A 35 10.86 -5.73 -3.42
C ASP A 35 10.96 -4.22 -3.73
N VAL A 36 10.14 -3.38 -3.09
CA VAL A 36 10.08 -1.93 -3.39
C VAL A 36 10.67 -1.07 -2.28
N ASN A 37 11.27 0.05 -2.66
CA ASN A 37 11.66 1.10 -1.72
C ASN A 37 10.56 2.15 -1.61
N LEU A 38 9.85 2.17 -0.47
CA LEU A 38 8.80 3.11 -0.08
C LEU A 38 9.28 4.04 1.06
N SER A 39 10.59 4.15 1.29
CA SER A 39 11.11 4.96 2.39
C SER A 39 10.76 6.43 2.21
N GLY A 40 10.33 7.10 3.28
CA GLY A 40 9.90 8.50 3.24
C GLY A 40 8.67 8.78 2.38
N LEU A 41 7.96 7.74 1.93
CA LEU A 41 6.75 7.90 1.13
C LEU A 41 5.65 8.59 1.94
N ARG A 42 5.00 9.60 1.36
CA ARG A 42 3.81 10.21 1.95
C ARG A 42 2.60 9.85 1.12
N ILE A 43 1.58 9.30 1.75
CA ILE A 43 0.30 9.01 1.11
C ILE A 43 -0.80 9.65 1.95
N ASP A 44 -1.53 10.57 1.34
CA ASP A 44 -2.64 11.26 1.96
C ASP A 44 -3.94 10.95 1.17
N TYR A 45 -5.06 10.77 1.87
CA TYR A 45 -6.39 10.56 1.29
C TYR A 45 -6.52 9.40 0.28
N ALA A 46 -5.68 8.36 0.39
CA ALA A 46 -5.67 7.27 -0.59
C ALA A 46 -6.53 6.06 -0.21
N ASN A 47 -6.99 5.33 -1.23
CA ASN A 47 -7.58 4.01 -1.05
C ASN A 47 -6.52 2.91 -1.18
N LEU A 48 -6.09 2.33 -0.06
CA LEU A 48 -5.12 1.22 0.03
C LEU A 48 -5.80 -0.12 0.36
N ALA A 49 -7.12 -0.22 0.20
CA ALA A 49 -7.87 -1.40 0.61
C ALA A 49 -7.38 -2.65 -0.14
N GLY A 50 -6.98 -3.70 0.59
CA GLY A 50 -6.42 -4.91 0.00
C GLY A 50 -5.05 -4.74 -0.66
N LEU A 51 -4.32 -3.65 -0.38
CA LEU A 51 -2.94 -3.49 -0.85
C LEU A 51 -2.04 -4.54 -0.20
N HIS A 52 -1.27 -5.27 -1.02
CA HIS A 52 -0.33 -6.27 -0.56
C HIS A 52 1.11 -5.79 -0.72
N ILE A 53 1.79 -5.50 0.38
CA ILE A 53 3.19 -5.11 0.40
C ILE A 53 4.02 -6.29 0.91
N ASN A 54 5.02 -6.72 0.16
CA ASN A 54 5.93 -7.79 0.56
C ASN A 54 7.39 -7.39 0.29
N ASN A 55 8.28 -7.62 1.25
CA ASN A 55 9.70 -7.28 1.16
C ASN A 55 9.96 -5.81 0.74
N ALA A 56 9.27 -4.86 1.37
CA ALA A 56 9.42 -3.44 1.08
C ALA A 56 10.14 -2.69 2.20
N ASN A 57 10.92 -1.67 1.83
CA ASN A 57 11.44 -0.69 2.79
C ASN A 57 10.40 0.41 2.98
N MET A 58 9.76 0.47 4.16
CA MET A 58 8.78 1.51 4.51
C MET A 58 9.29 2.48 5.57
N ALA A 59 10.61 2.60 5.75
CA ALA A 59 11.19 3.47 6.77
C ALA A 59 10.76 4.93 6.57
N GLY A 60 10.13 5.53 7.58
CA GLY A 60 9.64 6.92 7.51
C GLY A 60 8.46 7.13 6.56
N ALA A 61 7.81 6.07 6.07
CA ALA A 61 6.58 6.21 5.32
C ALA A 61 5.45 6.73 6.22
N CYS A 62 4.62 7.61 5.67
CA CYS A 62 3.50 8.24 6.35
C CYS A 62 2.23 8.01 5.55
N LEU A 63 1.21 7.47 6.21
CA LEU A 63 -0.10 7.19 5.66
C LEU A 63 -1.13 8.00 6.47
N THR A 64 -1.72 9.03 5.89
CA THR A 64 -2.72 9.88 6.55
C THR A 64 -4.05 9.74 5.85
N ASP A 65 -5.14 9.62 6.62
CA ASP A 65 -6.51 9.56 6.09
C ASP A 65 -6.71 8.52 4.96
N CYS A 66 -5.97 7.41 5.03
CA CYS A 66 -6.02 6.34 4.03
C CYS A 66 -6.99 5.21 4.41
N ARG A 67 -7.68 4.64 3.42
CA ARG A 67 -8.46 3.40 3.63
C ARG A 67 -7.53 2.19 3.57
N ILE A 68 -7.28 1.55 4.71
CA ILE A 68 -6.33 0.42 4.86
C ILE A 68 -6.99 -0.96 5.05
N GLU A 69 -8.30 -1.06 4.85
CA GLU A 69 -9.06 -2.30 5.07
C GLU A 69 -8.47 -3.47 4.26
N GLY A 70 -8.09 -4.56 4.94
CA GLY A 70 -7.48 -5.72 4.30
C GLY A 70 -6.08 -5.50 3.72
N MET A 71 -5.46 -4.33 3.95
CA MET A 71 -4.06 -4.08 3.59
C MET A 71 -3.15 -5.01 4.40
N THR A 72 -2.14 -5.58 3.74
CA THR A 72 -1.19 -6.49 4.38
C THR A 72 0.26 -6.07 4.12
N ILE A 73 1.10 -6.13 5.14
CA ILE A 73 2.55 -5.95 5.06
C ILE A 73 3.20 -7.28 5.45
N ASN A 74 3.96 -7.88 4.55
CA ASN A 74 4.57 -9.21 4.70
C ASN A 74 3.56 -10.27 5.16
N GLY A 75 2.34 -10.22 4.61
CA GLY A 75 1.24 -11.13 4.94
C GLY A 75 0.50 -10.83 6.26
N ILE A 76 0.93 -9.82 7.02
CA ILE A 76 0.27 -9.42 8.28
C ILE A 76 -0.68 -8.25 7.99
N LYS A 77 -1.92 -8.32 8.46
CA LYS A 77 -2.89 -7.22 8.28
C LYS A 77 -2.45 -5.99 9.06
N VAL A 78 -2.51 -4.83 8.41
CA VAL A 78 -2.17 -3.54 9.06
C VAL A 78 -3.16 -3.24 10.19
N GLU A 79 -4.44 -3.60 10.02
CA GLU A 79 -5.46 -3.47 11.06
C GLU A 79 -5.08 -4.21 12.36
N ASP A 80 -4.54 -5.42 12.22
CA ASP A 80 -4.10 -6.23 13.36
C ASP A 80 -2.85 -5.61 14.03
N MET A 81 -1.92 -5.06 13.24
CA MET A 81 -0.75 -4.34 13.76
C MET A 81 -1.16 -3.09 14.55
N LEU A 82 -2.10 -2.30 14.03
CA LEU A 82 -2.60 -1.10 14.69
C LEU A 82 -3.34 -1.46 15.97
N ALA A 83 -4.22 -2.47 15.94
CA ALA A 83 -4.91 -2.95 17.12
C ALA A 83 -3.92 -3.48 18.19
N ALA A 84 -2.83 -4.13 17.78
CA ALA A 84 -1.78 -4.58 18.69
C ALA A 84 -0.98 -3.40 19.29
N TYR A 85 -0.75 -2.34 18.53
CA TYR A 85 -0.10 -1.12 19.00
C TYR A 85 -0.98 -0.35 20.00
N GLU A 86 -2.26 -0.18 19.70
CA GLU A 86 -3.21 0.50 20.58
C GLU A 86 -3.39 -0.22 21.92
N LYS A 87 -3.31 -1.55 21.95
CA LYS A 87 -3.35 -2.34 23.19
C LYS A 87 -2.13 -2.17 24.08
N GLN A 88 -1.02 -1.67 23.54
CA GLN A 88 0.23 -1.45 24.28
C GLN A 88 0.38 -0.01 24.79
N LYS A 89 -0.58 0.87 24.44
CA LYS A 89 -0.64 2.26 24.90
C LYS A 89 -1.47 2.37 26.17
#